data_AF-A0A5M6C9G9-F1
#
_entry.id   AF-A0A5M6C9G9-F1
#
_cell.length_a   1.000
_cell.length_b   1.000
_cell.length_c   1.000
_cell.angle_alpha   90.00
_cell.angle_beta   90.00
_cell.angle_gamma   90.00
#
_symmetry.space_group_name_H-M   'P 1'
#
loop_
_entity.id
_entity.type
_entity.pdbx_description
1 polymer ?
#
loop_
_entity_poly.entity_id
_entity_poly.type
_entity_poly.pdbx_seq_one_letter_code
_entity_poly.pdbx_strand_id
1 'polypeptide(L)'
;MEQPALNFSGDNDSWFDLWHIHTDFEGEGNTDFVTRRTSLDKLLQEYKRYKCELEKYPHPYQIFMIIDENDSSEDAVYIHTKNPNSDNFPLKIEAGKDWTCTNKQLAEFMKQTNFYIVEATHSESKFYYLFECDTGVSLI
;
A
#
# COMPACT_ATOMS: atom_id res chain seq x y z
N MET A 1 4.06 -14.58 -15.37
CA MET A 1 3.98 -15.64 -14.35
C MET A 1 2.72 -15.37 -13.54
N GLU A 2 1.82 -16.35 -13.42
CA GLU A 2 0.68 -16.20 -12.51
C GLU A 2 1.22 -16.18 -11.08
N GLN A 3 0.86 -15.15 -10.31
CA GLN A 3 1.19 -15.13 -8.89
C GLN A 3 0.37 -16.21 -8.18
N PRO A 4 0.96 -16.98 -7.24
CA PRO A 4 0.22 -17.97 -6.49
C PRO A 4 -0.93 -17.28 -5.72
N ALA A 5 -2.08 -17.95 -5.66
CA ALA A 5 -3.21 -17.44 -4.89
C ALA A 5 -2.81 -17.27 -3.42
N LEU A 6 -3.11 -16.10 -2.86
CA LEU A 6 -2.84 -15.82 -1.45
C LEU A 6 -3.80 -16.62 -0.56
N ASN A 7 -3.29 -17.08 0.60
CA ASN A 7 -4.06 -17.81 1.58
C ASN A 7 -4.65 -16.86 2.63
N PHE A 8 -5.98 -16.68 2.62
CA PHE A 8 -6.73 -15.89 3.60
C PHE A 8 -7.57 -16.77 4.56
N SER A 9 -7.27 -18.06 4.69
CA SER A 9 -8.04 -18.99 5.53
C SER A 9 -7.94 -18.69 7.03
N GLY A 10 -6.86 -18.04 7.48
CA GLY A 10 -6.52 -17.87 8.88
C GLY A 10 -5.89 -19.11 9.54
N ASP A 11 -5.48 -20.11 8.77
CA ASP A 11 -4.66 -21.21 9.28
C ASP A 11 -3.22 -20.76 9.63
N ASN A 12 -2.40 -21.70 10.12
CA ASN A 12 -1.04 -21.41 10.57
C ASN A 12 -0.08 -20.93 9.45
N ASP A 13 -0.43 -21.17 8.18
CA ASP A 13 0.34 -20.74 7.01
C ASP A 13 -0.27 -19.50 6.35
N SER A 14 -1.37 -18.99 6.90
CA SER A 14 -2.09 -17.80 6.43
C SER A 14 -1.59 -16.57 7.18
N TRP A 15 -0.39 -16.11 6.85
CA TRP A 15 0.21 -14.90 7.39
C TRP A 15 0.98 -14.11 6.32
N PHE A 16 1.11 -12.80 6.52
CA PHE A 16 1.73 -11.86 5.59
C PHE A 16 2.75 -10.98 6.31
N ASP A 17 4.03 -11.14 5.97
CA ASP A 17 5.11 -10.30 6.52
C ASP A 17 5.48 -9.22 5.51
N LEU A 18 4.78 -8.08 5.58
CA LEU A 18 4.87 -6.99 4.60
C LEU A 18 4.80 -7.49 3.15
N TRP A 19 3.94 -8.48 2.90
CA TRP A 19 3.70 -8.97 1.55
C TRP A 19 3.17 -7.82 0.70
N HIS A 20 3.62 -7.71 -0.54
CA HIS A 20 3.20 -6.62 -1.41
C HIS A 20 3.21 -6.97 -2.88
N ILE A 21 2.49 -6.16 -3.65
CA ILE A 21 2.40 -6.26 -5.10
C ILE A 21 2.49 -4.89 -5.75
N HIS A 22 3.33 -4.81 -6.78
CA HIS A 22 3.48 -3.65 -7.65
C HIS A 22 2.61 -3.83 -8.89
N THR A 23 1.93 -2.76 -9.31
CA THR A 23 1.13 -2.76 -10.55
C THR A 23 1.89 -2.24 -11.77
N ASP A 24 3.08 -1.69 -11.55
CA ASP A 24 3.95 -1.13 -12.59
C ASP A 24 5.42 -1.51 -12.35
N PHE A 25 5.69 -2.80 -12.18
CA PHE A 25 7.03 -3.30 -11.81
C PHE A 25 8.16 -2.82 -12.74
N GLU A 26 7.86 -2.57 -14.01
CA GLU A 26 8.84 -2.10 -15.00
C GLU A 26 9.01 -0.56 -15.00
N GLY A 27 8.22 0.17 -14.20
CA GLY A 27 8.29 1.62 -14.07
C GLY A 27 7.85 2.37 -15.34
N GLU A 28 6.92 1.83 -16.13
CA GLU A 28 6.45 2.47 -17.37
C GLU A 28 5.78 3.82 -17.07
N GLY A 29 5.14 3.96 -15.91
CA GLY A 29 4.56 5.19 -15.39
C GLY A 29 5.56 6.30 -15.10
N ASN A 30 6.87 6.02 -15.08
CA ASN A 30 7.90 7.05 -14.97
C ASN A 30 8.04 7.89 -16.26
N THR A 31 7.49 7.40 -17.39
CA THR A 31 7.57 8.11 -18.67
C THR A 31 6.62 9.30 -18.74
N ASP A 32 5.37 9.13 -18.29
CA ASP A 32 4.36 10.17 -18.28
C ASP A 32 3.21 9.84 -17.29
N PHE A 33 2.49 10.87 -16.87
CA PHE A 33 1.45 10.71 -15.86
C PHE A 33 0.19 9.98 -16.35
N VAL A 34 -0.11 9.96 -17.66
CA VAL A 34 -1.26 9.20 -18.19
C VAL A 34 -1.00 7.70 -18.03
N THR A 35 0.23 7.27 -18.33
CA THR A 35 0.69 5.91 -18.09
C THR A 35 0.67 5.60 -16.60
N ARG A 36 1.24 6.48 -15.76
CA ARG A 36 1.22 6.30 -14.30
C ARG A 36 -0.19 6.21 -13.72
N ARG A 37 -1.11 7.05 -14.20
CA ARG A 37 -2.51 7.04 -13.76
C ARG A 37 -3.17 5.69 -14.01
N THR A 38 -2.88 5.06 -15.14
CA THR A 38 -3.41 3.72 -15.46
C THR A 38 -2.93 2.68 -14.44
N SER A 39 -1.66 2.74 -14.05
CA SER A 39 -1.09 1.86 -13.02
C SER A 39 -1.67 2.14 -11.64
N LEU A 40 -1.79 3.41 -11.25
CA LEU A 40 -2.42 3.82 -9.98
C LEU A 40 -3.89 3.36 -9.88
N ASP A 41 -4.65 3.44 -10.97
CA ASP A 41 -6.05 2.96 -10.99
C ASP A 41 -6.13 1.43 -10.84
N LYS A 42 -5.14 0.67 -11.34
CA LYS A 42 -5.01 -0.77 -11.07
C LYS A 42 -4.63 -1.02 -9.60
N LEU A 43 -3.72 -0.22 -9.05
CA LEU A 43 -3.31 -0.32 -7.65
C LEU A 43 -4.51 -0.17 -6.69
N LEU A 44 -5.38 0.80 -6.96
CA LEU A 44 -6.62 1.00 -6.23
C LEU A 44 -7.59 -0.20 -6.35
N GLN A 45 -7.62 -0.87 -7.50
CA GLN A 45 -8.42 -2.08 -7.70
C GLN A 45 -7.87 -3.25 -6.88
N GLU A 46 -6.55 -3.43 -6.87
CA GLU A 46 -5.87 -4.44 -6.05
C GLU A 46 -6.10 -4.20 -4.56
N TYR A 47 -5.96 -2.95 -4.09
CA TYR A 47 -6.26 -2.60 -2.70
C TYR A 47 -7.68 -3.01 -2.31
N LYS A 48 -8.68 -2.66 -3.14
CA LYS A 48 -10.09 -3.02 -2.88
C LYS A 48 -10.32 -4.53 -2.89
N ARG A 49 -9.68 -5.24 -3.82
CA ARG A 49 -9.76 -6.70 -3.93
C ARG A 49 -9.24 -7.36 -2.66
N TYR A 50 -8.04 -6.99 -2.22
CA TYR A 50 -7.44 -7.55 -1.01
C TYR A 50 -8.16 -7.12 0.26
N LYS A 51 -8.64 -5.88 0.34
CA LYS A 51 -9.50 -5.43 1.45
C LYS A 51 -10.72 -6.35 1.62
N CYS A 52 -11.43 -6.67 0.54
CA CYS A 52 -12.61 -7.55 0.58
C CYS A 52 -12.28 -8.96 1.09
N GLU A 53 -11.09 -9.49 0.79
CA GLU A 53 -10.65 -10.77 1.33
C GLU A 53 -10.25 -10.65 2.81
N LEU A 54 -9.54 -9.58 3.18
CA LEU A 54 -9.11 -9.32 4.55
C LEU A 54 -10.27 -9.01 5.51
N GLU A 55 -11.36 -8.42 5.03
CA GLU A 55 -12.58 -8.23 5.83
C GLU A 55 -13.19 -9.56 6.32
N LYS A 56 -12.88 -10.67 5.65
CA LYS A 56 -13.30 -12.03 6.03
C LYS A 56 -12.20 -12.77 6.81
N TYR A 57 -10.99 -12.22 6.84
CA TYR A 57 -9.83 -12.83 7.47
C TYR A 57 -9.97 -12.78 9.00
N PRO A 58 -9.78 -13.90 9.72
CA PRO A 58 -10.17 -13.99 11.14
C PRO A 58 -9.16 -13.35 12.11
N HIS A 59 -7.97 -12.95 11.65
CA HIS A 59 -6.91 -12.39 12.50
C HIS A 59 -6.70 -10.89 12.23
N PRO A 60 -6.09 -10.15 13.17
CA PRO A 60 -5.69 -8.77 12.92
C PRO A 60 -4.77 -8.64 11.71
N TYR A 61 -5.04 -7.65 10.88
CA TYR A 61 -4.30 -7.36 9.66
C TYR A 61 -4.10 -5.85 9.48
N GLN A 62 -3.15 -5.49 8.63
CA GLN A 62 -2.99 -4.17 8.05
C GLN A 62 -3.04 -4.30 6.53
N ILE A 63 -3.67 -3.33 5.90
CA ILE A 63 -3.61 -3.12 4.45
C ILE A 63 -3.37 -1.64 4.19
N PHE A 64 -2.44 -1.34 3.31
CA PHE A 64 -2.10 0.02 2.94
C PHE A 64 -1.44 0.03 1.56
N MET A 65 -1.31 1.19 0.96
CA MET A 65 -0.47 1.39 -0.21
C MET A 65 0.73 2.25 0.17
N ILE A 66 1.86 1.99 -0.47
CA ILE A 66 2.97 2.93 -0.51
C ILE A 66 3.04 3.46 -1.94
N ILE A 67 3.13 4.79 -2.06
CA ILE A 67 3.35 5.50 -3.33
C ILE A 67 4.68 6.23 -3.21
N ASP A 68 5.62 5.98 -4.12
CA ASP A 68 6.84 6.79 -4.22
C ASP A 68 6.55 8.02 -5.09
N GLU A 69 7.10 9.19 -4.77
CA GLU A 69 6.80 10.40 -5.54
C GLU A 69 7.26 10.33 -7.01
N ASN A 70 8.40 9.69 -7.26
CA ASN A 70 9.17 9.79 -8.49
C ASN A 70 9.28 8.46 -9.23
N ASP A 71 9.08 7.33 -8.56
CA ASP A 71 9.22 6.00 -9.15
C ASP A 71 7.92 5.19 -9.05
N SER A 72 7.21 5.05 -10.17
CA SER A 72 5.99 4.25 -10.24
C SER A 72 6.24 2.75 -10.04
N SER A 73 7.48 2.28 -10.19
CA SER A 73 7.80 0.88 -9.92
C SER A 73 7.78 0.53 -8.45
N GLU A 74 7.93 1.50 -7.57
CA GLU A 74 7.86 1.33 -6.11
C GLU A 74 6.42 1.42 -5.58
N ASP A 75 5.45 1.82 -6.42
CA ASP A 75 4.03 1.89 -6.03
C ASP A 75 3.47 0.48 -5.79
N ALA A 76 3.03 0.20 -4.55
CA ALA A 76 2.57 -1.13 -4.16
C ALA A 76 1.46 -1.14 -3.11
N VAL A 77 0.66 -2.21 -3.14
CA VAL A 77 -0.28 -2.58 -2.06
C VAL A 77 0.44 -3.52 -1.12
N TYR A 78 0.36 -3.24 0.19
CA TYR A 78 0.95 -4.04 1.26
C TYR A 78 -0.13 -4.70 2.10
N ILE A 79 0.15 -5.92 2.53
CA ILE A 79 -0.61 -6.67 3.53
C ILE A 79 0.36 -7.10 4.62
N HIS A 80 0.00 -6.84 5.87
CA HIS A 80 0.79 -7.27 7.02
C HIS A 80 -0.10 -7.89 8.09
N THR A 81 0.35 -9.00 8.67
CA THR A 81 -0.27 -9.69 9.80
C THR A 81 0.82 -10.10 10.78
N LYS A 82 0.42 -10.57 11.95
CA LYS A 82 1.36 -11.27 12.85
C LYS A 82 1.95 -12.48 12.12
N ASN A 83 3.28 -12.59 12.13
CA ASN A 83 4.04 -13.72 11.59
C ASN A 83 4.60 -14.55 12.76
N PRO A 84 4.52 -15.89 12.76
CA PRO A 84 5.15 -16.71 13.81
C PRO A 84 6.67 -16.55 13.91
N ASN A 85 7.33 -16.04 12.86
CA ASN A 85 8.78 -15.92 12.80
C ASN A 85 9.33 -14.56 13.25
N SER A 86 8.49 -13.54 13.46
CA SER A 86 8.92 -12.18 13.81
C SER A 86 7.85 -11.44 14.62
N ASP A 87 8.28 -10.62 15.59
CA ASP A 87 7.42 -9.76 16.40
C ASP A 87 7.51 -8.30 15.91
N ASN A 88 7.17 -8.08 14.64
CA ASN A 88 7.23 -6.78 13.95
C ASN A 88 5.83 -6.21 13.62
N PHE A 89 4.76 -6.92 13.97
CA PHE A 89 3.38 -6.50 13.75
C PHE A 89 2.79 -5.82 15.02
N PRO A 90 2.07 -4.70 14.89
CA PRO A 90 1.79 -3.96 13.67
C PRO A 90 2.95 -3.04 13.26
N LEU A 91 3.03 -2.75 11.96
CA LEU A 91 3.82 -1.62 11.46
C LEU A 91 3.21 -0.33 12.01
N LYS A 92 4.06 0.51 12.59
CA LYS A 92 3.72 1.86 13.04
C LYS A 92 4.55 2.89 12.30
N ILE A 93 3.89 3.94 11.84
CA ILE A 93 4.51 5.10 11.19
C ILE A 93 4.18 6.34 11.99
N GLU A 94 5.13 7.28 12.06
CA GLU A 94 4.88 8.56 12.71
C GLU A 94 4.02 9.43 11.81
N ALA A 95 2.86 9.86 12.31
CA ALA A 95 1.98 10.75 11.57
C ALA A 95 2.56 12.18 11.53
N GLY A 96 3.07 12.59 10.36
CA GLY A 96 3.26 14.01 10.05
C GLY A 96 1.92 14.74 9.98
N LYS A 97 1.85 16.01 10.42
CA LYS A 97 0.61 16.81 10.36
C LYS A 97 0.22 17.22 8.94
N ASP A 98 1.20 17.37 8.06
CA ASP A 98 1.02 17.82 6.68
C ASP A 98 1.91 16.98 5.76
N TRP A 99 1.38 16.58 4.60
CA TRP A 99 2.16 15.94 3.54
C TRP A 99 2.30 16.88 2.33
N THR A 100 3.40 16.75 1.62
CA THR A 100 3.82 17.65 0.54
C THR A 100 4.40 16.86 -0.62
N CYS A 101 3.71 16.91 -1.76
CA CYS A 101 4.12 16.27 -3.00
C CYS A 101 4.40 17.32 -4.07
N THR A 102 5.61 17.31 -4.63
CA THR A 102 6.05 18.22 -5.69
C THR A 102 5.46 17.84 -7.04
N ASN A 103 5.20 16.55 -7.26
CA ASN A 103 4.42 16.06 -8.40
C ASN A 103 2.93 16.44 -8.24
N LYS A 104 2.52 17.54 -8.88
CA LYS A 104 1.16 18.08 -8.75
C LYS A 104 0.07 17.11 -9.19
N GLN A 105 0.29 16.35 -10.26
CA GLN A 105 -0.71 15.43 -10.78
C GLN A 105 -0.89 14.24 -9.83
N LEU A 106 0.20 13.73 -9.24
CA LEU A 106 0.16 12.70 -8.21
C LEU A 106 -0.51 13.22 -6.93
N ALA A 107 -0.19 14.44 -6.51
CA ALA A 107 -0.82 15.08 -5.36
C ALA A 107 -2.35 15.24 -5.56
N GLU A 108 -2.77 15.65 -6.76
CA GLU A 108 -4.19 15.75 -7.13
C GLU A 108 -4.88 14.39 -7.12
N PHE A 109 -4.22 13.35 -7.67
CA PHE A 109 -4.70 11.97 -7.59
C PHE A 109 -4.93 11.55 -6.14
N MET A 110 -3.93 11.71 -5.28
CA MET A 110 -3.99 11.27 -3.89
C MET A 110 -5.08 12.01 -3.09
N LYS A 111 -5.24 13.33 -3.31
CA LYS A 111 -6.31 14.14 -2.71
C LYS A 111 -7.73 13.74 -3.12
N GLN A 112 -7.89 13.12 -4.29
CA GLN A 112 -9.18 12.61 -4.75
C GLN A 112 -9.54 11.26 -4.14
N THR A 113 -8.60 10.61 -3.45
CA THR A 113 -8.87 9.40 -2.68
C THR A 113 -9.44 9.75 -1.30
N ASN A 114 -10.11 8.78 -0.67
CA ASN A 114 -10.59 8.92 0.70
C ASN A 114 -9.61 8.36 1.74
N PHE A 115 -8.36 8.10 1.34
CA PHE A 115 -7.35 7.55 2.23
C PHE A 115 -6.80 8.60 3.19
N TYR A 116 -6.46 8.15 4.38
CA TYR A 116 -5.52 8.85 5.24
C TYR A 116 -4.12 8.74 4.62
N ILE A 117 -3.38 9.84 4.61
CA ILE A 117 -2.08 9.94 3.94
C ILE A 117 -1.02 10.36 4.94
N VAL A 118 0.03 9.57 5.07
CA VAL A 118 1.22 9.91 5.86
C VAL A 118 2.42 9.97 4.93
N GLU A 119 3.12 11.10 4.94
CA GLU A 119 4.41 11.25 4.29
C GLU A 119 5.51 10.62 5.17
N ALA A 120 6.39 9.85 4.55
CA ALA A 120 7.64 9.41 5.13
C ALA A 120 8.79 9.74 4.15
N THR A 121 9.97 10.04 4.70
CA THR A 121 11.17 10.27 3.89
C THR A 121 12.17 9.16 4.15
N HIS A 122 12.62 8.49 3.07
CA HIS A 122 13.71 7.53 3.13
C HIS A 122 14.74 7.87 2.06
N SER A 123 16.00 8.08 2.48
CA SER A 123 17.15 8.33 1.59
C SER A 123 16.87 9.32 0.44
N GLU A 124 16.31 10.49 0.78
CA GLU A 124 15.95 11.58 -0.15
C GLU A 124 14.69 11.35 -1.03
N SER A 125 14.12 10.15 -1.02
CA SER A 125 12.81 9.86 -1.64
C SER A 125 11.67 10.09 -0.65
N LYS A 126 10.54 10.58 -1.19
CA LYS A 126 9.29 10.77 -0.44
C LYS A 126 8.33 9.64 -0.77
N PHE A 127 7.85 9.00 0.28
CA PHE A 127 6.88 7.92 0.22
C PHE A 127 5.59 8.38 0.90
N TYR A 128 4.47 7.97 0.34
CA TYR A 128 3.15 8.26 0.87
C TYR A 128 2.47 6.95 1.24
N TYR A 129 2.19 6.79 2.53
CA TYR A 129 1.38 5.69 3.04
C TYR A 129 -0.08 6.08 2.95
N LEU A 130 -0.85 5.35 2.15
CA LEU A 130 -2.29 5.56 1.96
C LEU A 130 -3.06 4.39 2.58
N PHE A 131 -3.95 4.68 3.53
CA PHE A 131 -4.74 3.66 4.23
C PHE A 131 -6.05 4.23 4.79
N GLU A 132 -6.99 3.35 5.15
CA GLU A 132 -8.23 3.73 5.83
C GLU A 132 -8.08 3.47 7.33
N CYS A 133 -8.37 4.46 8.16
CA CYS A 133 -8.20 4.35 9.62
C CYS A 133 -9.17 3.33 10.28
N ASP A 134 -10.27 3.00 9.61
CA ASP A 134 -11.31 2.07 10.06
C ASP A 134 -11.19 0.68 9.43
N THR A 135 -10.18 0.43 8.59
CA THR A 135 -9.91 -0.88 7.98
C THR A 135 -8.71 -1.55 8.66
N GLY A 136 -8.97 -2.63 9.42
CA GLY A 136 -7.91 -3.38 10.11
C GLY A 136 -7.22 -2.59 11.22
N VAL A 137 -5.95 -2.91 11.50
CA VAL A 137 -5.12 -2.22 12.49
C VAL A 137 -4.50 -0.97 11.84
N SER A 138 -4.76 0.20 12.42
CA SER A 138 -4.19 1.46 11.92
C SER A 138 -2.66 1.49 11.99
N LEU A 139 -2.05 2.14 10.99
CA LEU A 139 -0.62 2.44 10.91
C LEU A 139 -0.18 3.53 11.91
N ILE A 140 -1.12 4.32 12.43
CA ILE A 140 -0.87 5.41 13.41
C ILE A 140 -1.43 5.09 14.80
#